data_AF-A0A964MXK1-F1
#
_entry.id   AF-A0A964MXK1-F1
#
_cell.length_a   1.000
_cell.length_b   1.000
_cell.length_c   1.000
_cell.angle_alpha   90.00
_cell.angle_beta   90.00
_cell.angle_gamma   90.00
#
_symmetry.space_group_name_H-M   'P 1'
#
loop_
_entity.id
_entity.type
_entity.pdbx_description
1 polymer ?
#
loop_
_entity_poly.entity_id
_entity_poly.type
_entity_poly.pdbx_seq_one_letter_code
_entity_poly.pdbx_strand_id
1 'polypeptide(L)'
;MITPSPVEELARTVEALLVVAAQPLSLAELTEAARDDAGRVAEALALLEERFAEGRSGIVLERVAGGYAFRASRDAADACARLVERPAERGLTQAAMETLAIVAYLGPVSRPEIARIRGVAADSTVASLVERGLIAEAGRESGPGGAVRYRATGLFERVFGLESLAELPRLDDLGGEPDAIRDRLLAVAEARAS
;
A
#
# COMPACT_ATOMS: atom_id res chain seq x y z
N MET A 1 38.16 -11.79 18.18
CA MET A 1 36.80 -11.22 18.14
C MET A 1 36.86 -10.00 17.25
N ILE A 2 36.13 -10.00 16.14
CA ILE A 2 35.99 -8.79 15.31
C ILE A 2 34.95 -7.93 16.04
N THR A 3 35.37 -6.77 16.55
CA THR A 3 34.46 -5.80 17.13
C THR A 3 33.57 -5.29 16.01
N PRO A 4 32.23 -5.32 16.16
CA PRO A 4 31.35 -4.80 15.14
C PRO A 4 31.63 -3.31 14.91
N SER A 5 31.57 -2.87 13.65
CA SER A 5 31.73 -1.46 13.33
C SER A 5 30.58 -0.64 13.96
N PRO A 6 30.78 0.66 14.25
CA PRO A 6 29.73 1.51 14.80
C PRO A 6 28.42 1.49 13.99
N VAL A 7 28.50 1.32 12.67
CA VAL A 7 27.33 1.22 11.79
C VAL A 7 26.63 -0.13 11.94
N GLU A 8 27.37 -1.23 12.16
CA GLU A 8 26.76 -2.53 12.46
C GLU A 8 26.04 -2.55 13.82
N GLU A 9 26.55 -1.81 14.82
CA GLU A 9 25.86 -1.68 16.10
C GLU A 9 24.56 -0.88 15.97
N LEU A 10 24.60 0.20 15.18
CA LEU A 10 23.41 0.99 14.85
C LEU A 10 22.40 0.16 14.04
N ALA A 11 22.86 -0.63 13.08
CA ALA A 11 22.01 -1.55 12.32
C ALA A 11 21.28 -2.54 13.23
N ARG A 12 21.94 -3.12 14.23
CA ARG A 12 21.26 -3.97 15.23
C ARG A 12 20.21 -3.20 16.04
N THR A 13 20.45 -1.92 16.33
CA THR A 13 19.49 -1.07 17.04
C THR A 13 18.28 -0.78 16.16
N VAL A 14 18.49 -0.39 14.91
CA VAL A 14 17.42 -0.16 13.92
C VAL A 14 16.61 -1.43 13.66
N GLU A 15 17.27 -2.58 13.54
CA GLU A 15 16.63 -3.90 13.43
C GLU A 15 15.67 -4.14 14.62
N ALA A 16 16.13 -3.89 15.85
CA ALA A 16 15.28 -4.04 17.03
C ALA A 16 14.08 -3.08 17.04
N LEU A 17 14.26 -1.83 16.59
CA LEU A 17 13.16 -0.87 16.46
C LEU A 17 12.10 -1.36 15.46
N LEU A 18 12.53 -1.85 14.30
CA LEU A 18 11.65 -2.36 13.26
C LEU A 18 10.89 -3.63 13.68
N VAL A 19 11.49 -4.47 14.54
CA VAL A 19 10.83 -5.66 15.10
C VAL A 19 9.70 -5.29 16.07
N VAL A 20 9.87 -4.24 16.86
CA VAL A 20 8.86 -3.79 17.85
C VAL A 20 7.77 -2.92 17.20
N ALA A 21 8.06 -2.31 16.06
CA ALA A 21 7.15 -1.42 15.36
C ALA A 21 5.90 -2.15 14.86
N ALA A 22 4.72 -1.65 15.23
CA ALA A 22 3.44 -2.17 14.73
C ALA A 22 3.07 -1.64 13.33
N GLN A 23 3.74 -0.58 12.88
CA GLN A 23 3.53 0.08 11.59
C GLN A 23 4.89 0.41 10.96
N PRO A 24 4.98 0.61 9.64
CA PRO A 24 6.21 1.04 8.99
C PRO A 24 6.75 2.34 9.62
N LEU A 25 8.06 2.42 9.84
CA LEU A 25 8.72 3.59 10.42
C LEU A 25 9.47 4.37 9.35
N SER A 26 9.23 5.67 9.28
CA SER A 26 9.99 6.58 8.43
C SER A 26 11.45 6.70 8.90
N LEU A 27 12.33 7.17 8.01
CA LEU A 27 13.72 7.48 8.37
C LEU A 27 13.80 8.49 9.53
N ALA A 28 12.89 9.47 9.57
CA ALA A 28 12.84 10.48 10.62
C ALA A 28 12.52 9.86 11.99
N GLU A 29 11.50 8.98 12.05
CA GLU A 29 11.13 8.27 13.29
C GLU A 29 12.25 7.35 13.77
N LEU A 30 12.91 6.65 12.85
CA LEU A 30 14.07 5.80 13.18
C LEU A 30 15.25 6.63 13.70
N THR A 31 15.50 7.78 13.10
CA THR A 31 16.57 8.71 13.51
C THR A 31 16.32 9.25 14.91
N GLU A 32 15.09 9.69 15.18
CA GLU A 32 14.69 10.16 16.51
C GLU A 32 14.79 9.06 17.57
N ALA A 33 14.28 7.86 17.27
CA ALA A 33 14.29 6.74 18.21
C ALA A 33 15.70 6.20 18.49
N ALA A 34 16.55 6.13 17.47
CA ALA A 34 17.94 5.70 17.60
C ALA A 34 18.83 6.77 18.24
N ARG A 35 18.39 8.04 18.27
CA ARG A 35 19.16 9.21 18.75
C ARG A 35 20.51 9.33 18.05
N ASP A 36 20.50 9.11 16.73
CA ASP A 36 21.69 9.16 15.89
C ASP A 36 21.44 10.11 14.69
N ASP A 37 22.43 10.27 13.82
CA ASP A 37 22.31 11.08 12.61
C ASP A 37 21.59 10.32 11.47
N ALA A 38 20.79 11.05 10.69
CA ALA A 38 20.00 10.48 9.60
C ALA A 38 20.86 9.76 8.55
N GLY A 39 22.07 10.25 8.27
CA GLY A 39 23.00 9.61 7.33
C GLY A 39 23.48 8.25 7.86
N ARG A 40 23.81 8.17 9.14
CA ARG A 40 24.23 6.91 9.78
C ARG A 40 23.09 5.91 9.87
N VAL A 41 21.87 6.37 10.15
CA VAL A 41 20.67 5.51 10.15
C VAL A 41 20.36 5.01 8.75
N ALA A 42 20.53 5.83 7.71
CA ALA A 42 20.40 5.41 6.32
C ALA A 42 21.45 4.34 5.93
N GLU A 43 22.72 4.53 6.33
CA GLU A 43 23.76 3.50 6.14
C GLU A 43 23.42 2.19 6.86
N ALA A 44 22.92 2.28 8.10
CA ALA A 44 22.48 1.13 8.86
C ALA A 44 21.30 0.40 8.19
N LEU A 45 20.32 1.14 7.65
CA LEU A 45 19.22 0.57 6.88
C LEU A 45 19.69 -0.15 5.62
N ALA A 46 20.64 0.42 4.87
CA ALA A 46 21.20 -0.22 3.68
C ALA A 46 21.85 -1.58 4.00
N LEU A 47 22.56 -1.68 5.13
CA LEU A 47 23.09 -2.97 5.60
C LEU A 47 21.98 -3.98 5.94
N LEU A 48 20.87 -3.50 6.52
CA LEU A 48 19.72 -4.36 6.83
C LEU A 48 18.98 -4.80 5.57
N GLU A 49 18.83 -3.94 4.57
CA GLU A 49 18.25 -4.29 3.26
C GLU A 49 19.03 -5.43 2.60
N GLU A 50 20.36 -5.39 2.64
CA GLU A 50 21.19 -6.49 2.12
C GLU A 50 21.06 -7.77 2.95
N ARG A 51 20.99 -7.66 4.29
CA ARG A 51 20.89 -8.81 5.20
C ARG A 51 19.54 -9.51 5.10
N PHE A 52 18.47 -8.73 5.00
CA PHE A 52 17.08 -9.16 4.92
C PHE A 52 16.54 -8.98 3.49
N ALA A 53 17.38 -9.22 2.49
CA ALA A 53 16.94 -9.27 1.11
C ALA A 53 16.15 -10.55 0.82
N GLU A 54 15.26 -10.48 -0.17
CA GLU A 54 14.52 -11.65 -0.67
C GLU A 54 15.49 -12.80 -1.03
N GLY A 55 15.12 -14.03 -0.68
CA GLY A 55 15.95 -15.23 -0.90
C GLY A 55 17.10 -15.43 0.10
N ARG A 56 17.35 -14.50 1.04
CA ARG A 56 18.38 -14.67 2.10
C ARG A 56 17.81 -15.05 3.46
N SER A 57 16.54 -14.70 3.71
CA SER A 57 15.86 -14.90 4.98
C SER A 57 14.35 -15.07 4.74
N GLY A 58 13.65 -15.75 5.66
CA GLY A 58 12.19 -15.79 5.66
C GLY A 58 11.54 -14.46 6.09
N ILE A 59 12.36 -13.51 6.56
CA ILE A 59 11.98 -12.14 6.90
C ILE A 59 12.69 -11.22 5.92
N VAL A 60 11.94 -10.30 5.31
CA VAL A 60 12.46 -9.28 4.39
C VAL A 60 12.23 -7.88 4.93
N LEU A 61 13.17 -6.97 4.66
CA LEU A 61 13.00 -5.55 4.92
C LEU A 61 12.45 -4.89 3.64
N GLU A 62 11.26 -4.30 3.72
CA GLU A 62 10.65 -3.57 2.59
C GLU A 62 10.39 -2.10 2.99
N ARG A 63 10.48 -1.21 2.00
CA ARG A 63 9.96 0.15 2.11
C ARG A 63 8.50 0.15 1.64
N VAL A 64 7.59 0.56 2.52
CA VAL A 64 6.14 0.47 2.32
C VAL A 64 5.41 1.56 3.10
N ALA A 65 4.38 2.16 2.47
CA ALA A 65 3.61 3.28 3.03
C ALA A 65 4.50 4.42 3.60
N GLY A 66 5.55 4.79 2.85
CA GLY A 66 6.50 5.85 3.20
C GLY A 66 7.50 5.52 4.33
N GLY A 67 7.55 4.28 4.81
CA GLY A 67 8.44 3.84 5.89
C GLY A 67 9.05 2.46 5.65
N TYR A 68 9.80 1.96 6.61
CA TYR A 68 10.48 0.67 6.60
C TYR A 68 9.76 -0.31 7.52
N ALA A 69 9.58 -1.56 7.08
CA ALA A 69 8.98 -2.61 7.88
C ALA A 69 9.54 -3.99 7.55
N PHE A 70 9.62 -4.86 8.57
CA PHE A 70 9.85 -6.28 8.35
C PHE A 70 8.57 -7.00 7.90
N ARG A 71 8.70 -7.86 6.90
CA ARG A 71 7.60 -8.68 6.36
C ARG A 71 8.07 -10.11 6.13
N ALA A 72 7.13 -11.01 5.94
CA ALA A 72 7.44 -12.37 5.50
C ALA A 72 7.91 -12.35 4.04
N SER A 73 8.95 -13.15 3.76
CA SER A 73 9.44 -13.40 2.40
C SER A 73 8.31 -13.93 1.50
N ARG A 74 8.37 -13.56 0.22
CA ARG A 74 7.39 -13.98 -0.79
C ARG A 74 7.41 -15.49 -1.02
N ASP A 75 8.56 -16.12 -0.83
CA ASP A 75 8.71 -17.59 -0.90
C ASP A 75 7.84 -18.32 0.13
N ALA A 76 7.50 -17.65 1.24
CA ALA A 76 6.65 -18.19 2.30
C ALA A 76 5.17 -17.77 2.18
N ALA A 77 4.78 -17.01 1.15
CA ALA A 77 3.45 -16.40 1.04
C ALA A 77 2.30 -17.42 1.18
N ASP A 78 2.37 -18.56 0.48
CA ASP A 78 1.34 -19.61 0.56
C ASP A 78 1.22 -20.22 1.97
N ALA A 79 2.34 -20.37 2.67
CA ALA A 79 2.35 -20.88 4.03
C ALA A 79 1.76 -19.86 5.01
N CYS A 80 2.12 -18.58 4.86
CA CYS A 80 1.53 -17.48 5.61
C CYS A 80 0.01 -17.38 5.36
N ALA A 81 -0.45 -17.54 4.11
CA ALA A 81 -1.87 -17.53 3.77
C ALA A 81 -2.63 -18.63 4.55
N ARG A 82 -2.13 -19.88 4.53
CA ARG A 82 -2.75 -20.98 5.29
C ARG A 82 -2.78 -20.75 6.81
N LEU A 83 -1.81 -20.00 7.35
CA LEU A 83 -1.80 -19.64 8.77
C LEU A 83 -2.90 -18.62 9.12
N VAL A 84 -3.17 -17.68 8.21
CA VAL A 84 -4.16 -16.61 8.37
C VAL A 84 -5.58 -17.08 7.99
N GLU A 85 -5.70 -18.05 7.08
CA GLU A 85 -6.95 -18.68 6.65
C GLU A 85 -7.59 -19.55 7.75
N ARG A 86 -8.08 -18.92 8.83
CA ARG A 86 -9.25 -19.41 9.55
C ARG A 86 -10.51 -18.98 8.77
N PRO A 87 -11.59 -19.79 8.78
CA PRO A 87 -12.62 -19.75 7.73
C PRO A 87 -13.54 -18.53 7.85
N ALA A 88 -13.17 -17.38 7.29
CA ALA A 88 -14.08 -16.26 7.03
C ALA A 88 -13.62 -15.23 5.98
N GLU A 89 -12.34 -15.14 5.62
CA GLU A 89 -11.86 -14.12 4.68
C GLU A 89 -11.45 -14.72 3.34
N ARG A 90 -12.44 -15.06 2.50
CA ARG A 90 -12.17 -15.20 1.07
C ARG A 90 -11.55 -13.87 0.61
N GLY A 91 -10.40 -13.94 -0.06
CA GLY A 91 -9.71 -12.77 -0.61
C GLY A 91 -10.64 -11.88 -1.46
N LEU A 92 -10.14 -10.71 -1.86
CA LEU A 92 -10.95 -9.78 -2.64
C LEU A 92 -11.49 -10.46 -3.91
N THR A 93 -12.80 -10.39 -4.10
CA THR A 93 -13.42 -10.86 -5.35
C THR A 93 -12.94 -10.02 -6.52
N GLN A 94 -13.07 -10.52 -7.75
CA GLN A 94 -12.73 -9.75 -8.95
C GLN A 94 -13.43 -8.39 -8.97
N ALA A 95 -14.72 -8.34 -8.65
CA ALA A 95 -15.47 -7.08 -8.55
C ALA A 95 -14.89 -6.11 -7.51
N ALA A 96 -14.38 -6.63 -6.39
CA ALA A 96 -13.71 -5.84 -5.36
C ALA A 96 -12.36 -5.32 -5.81
N MET A 97 -11.57 -6.14 -6.50
CA MET A 97 -10.30 -5.74 -7.10
C MET A 97 -10.50 -4.65 -8.17
N GLU A 98 -11.48 -4.80 -9.07
CA GLU A 98 -11.82 -3.78 -10.07
C GLU A 98 -12.22 -2.45 -9.43
N THR A 99 -13.09 -2.50 -8.42
CA THR A 99 -13.53 -1.30 -7.71
C THR A 99 -12.37 -0.63 -6.96
N LEU A 100 -11.52 -1.43 -6.33
CA LEU A 100 -10.35 -0.94 -5.63
C LEU A 100 -9.35 -0.27 -6.58
N ALA A 101 -9.12 -0.86 -7.76
CA ALA A 101 -8.28 -0.27 -8.79
C ALA A 101 -8.80 1.10 -9.25
N ILE A 102 -10.12 1.23 -9.49
CA ILE A 102 -10.72 2.53 -9.85
C ILE A 102 -10.45 3.59 -8.77
N VAL A 103 -10.63 3.23 -7.49
CA VAL A 103 -10.39 4.17 -6.38
C VAL A 103 -8.91 4.52 -6.24
N ALA A 104 -8.00 3.56 -6.45
CA ALA A 104 -6.56 3.78 -6.36
C ALA A 104 -6.05 4.70 -7.48
N TYR A 105 -6.53 4.53 -8.71
CA TYR A 105 -6.09 5.31 -9.87
C TYR A 105 -6.77 6.67 -10.04
N LEU A 106 -8.06 6.77 -9.69
CA LEU A 106 -8.86 7.99 -9.94
C LEU A 106 -9.28 8.73 -8.68
N GLY A 107 -8.92 8.22 -7.50
CA GLY A 107 -9.29 8.81 -6.22
C GLY A 107 -8.86 10.28 -6.12
N PRO A 108 -9.67 11.16 -5.51
CA PRO A 108 -10.97 10.88 -4.89
C PRO A 108 -12.13 10.67 -5.86
N VAL A 109 -12.91 9.58 -5.73
CA VAL A 109 -14.08 9.24 -6.58
C VAL A 109 -15.35 8.93 -5.78
N SER A 110 -16.54 9.23 -6.30
CA SER A 110 -17.83 8.92 -5.69
C SER A 110 -18.42 7.59 -6.18
N ARG A 111 -19.33 7.00 -5.39
CA ARG A 111 -20.01 5.72 -5.72
C ARG A 111 -20.68 5.73 -7.10
N PRO A 112 -21.42 6.77 -7.52
CA PRO A 112 -22.02 6.81 -8.85
C PRO A 112 -20.99 6.77 -9.99
N GLU A 113 -19.82 7.38 -9.78
CA GLU A 113 -18.76 7.42 -10.78
C GLU A 113 -18.10 6.05 -10.94
N ILE A 114 -17.84 5.37 -9.82
CA ILE A 114 -17.37 3.97 -9.81
C ILE A 114 -18.37 3.08 -10.56
N ALA A 115 -19.66 3.20 -10.27
CA ALA A 115 -20.70 2.39 -10.90
C ALA A 115 -20.76 2.62 -12.41
N ARG A 116 -20.59 3.87 -12.87
CA ARG A 116 -20.54 4.24 -14.29
C ARG A 116 -19.35 3.60 -15.00
N ILE A 117 -18.17 3.65 -14.39
CA ILE A 117 -16.95 3.05 -14.95
C ILE A 117 -17.11 1.52 -15.03
N ARG A 118 -17.58 0.89 -13.95
CA ARG A 118 -17.80 -0.57 -13.93
C ARG A 118 -18.98 -1.03 -14.79
N GLY A 119 -19.92 -0.14 -15.11
CA GLY A 119 -21.16 -0.47 -15.81
C GLY A 119 -22.18 -1.25 -14.96
N VAL A 120 -21.93 -1.42 -13.67
CA VAL A 120 -22.78 -2.13 -12.71
C VAL A 120 -22.75 -1.44 -11.34
N ALA A 121 -23.72 -1.73 -10.48
CA ALA A 121 -23.76 -1.19 -9.12
C ALA A 121 -22.50 -1.57 -8.32
N ALA A 122 -22.03 -0.64 -7.48
CA ALA A 122 -20.78 -0.78 -6.72
C ALA A 122 -20.99 -0.66 -5.20
N ASP A 123 -22.24 -0.54 -4.72
CA ASP A 123 -22.57 -0.23 -3.33
C ASP A 123 -22.01 -1.23 -2.33
N SER A 124 -22.27 -2.53 -2.55
CA SER A 124 -21.78 -3.60 -1.67
C SER A 124 -20.26 -3.72 -1.70
N THR A 125 -19.66 -3.49 -2.86
CA THR A 125 -18.22 -3.56 -3.04
C THR A 125 -17.50 -2.40 -2.34
N VAL A 126 -18.01 -1.17 -2.50
CA VAL A 126 -17.48 0.00 -1.81
C VAL A 126 -17.64 -0.13 -0.31
N ALA A 127 -18.81 -0.56 0.18
CA ALA A 127 -19.03 -0.80 1.62
C ALA A 127 -18.03 -1.82 2.19
N SER A 128 -17.84 -2.94 1.48
CA SER A 128 -16.91 -4.00 1.84
C SER A 128 -15.44 -3.55 1.87
N LEU A 129 -15.02 -2.69 0.93
CA LEU A 129 -13.66 -2.14 0.89
C LEU A 129 -13.42 -1.09 1.98
N VAL A 130 -14.45 -0.31 2.35
CA VAL A 130 -14.42 0.62 3.48
C VAL A 130 -14.31 -0.14 4.80
N GLU A 131 -15.11 -1.20 4.98
CA GLU A 131 -15.09 -2.05 6.17
C GLU A 131 -13.72 -2.71 6.38
N ARG A 132 -13.09 -3.15 5.28
CA ARG A 132 -11.71 -3.68 5.27
C ARG A 132 -10.63 -2.60 5.45
N GLY A 133 -11.00 -1.32 5.47
CA GLY A 133 -10.08 -0.20 5.62
C GLY A 133 -9.17 0.05 4.40
N LEU A 134 -9.40 -0.60 3.26
CA LEU A 134 -8.60 -0.44 2.04
C LEU A 134 -8.90 0.90 1.34
N ILE A 135 -10.11 1.43 1.52
CA ILE A 135 -10.50 2.77 1.06
C ILE A 135 -11.15 3.53 2.21
N ALA A 136 -11.09 4.87 2.16
CA ALA A 136 -11.70 5.75 3.15
C ALA A 136 -12.41 6.93 2.49
N GLU A 137 -13.33 7.56 3.22
CA GLU A 137 -13.99 8.78 2.78
C GLU A 137 -12.99 9.94 2.65
N ALA A 138 -13.12 10.70 1.57
CA ALA A 138 -12.22 11.77 1.15
C ALA A 138 -13.01 13.06 0.88
N GLY A 139 -14.01 13.33 1.72
CA GLY A 139 -14.91 14.48 1.59
C GLY A 139 -16.15 14.19 0.74
N ARG A 140 -16.86 15.26 0.39
CA ARG A 140 -18.10 15.22 -0.42
C ARG A 140 -17.99 16.18 -1.59
N GLU A 141 -18.72 15.89 -2.66
CA GLU A 141 -18.89 16.82 -3.78
C GLU A 141 -19.48 18.16 -3.31
N SER A 142 -19.08 19.23 -3.98
CA SER A 142 -19.61 20.57 -3.71
C SER A 142 -21.04 20.68 -4.24
N GLY A 143 -21.99 21.00 -3.37
CA GLY A 143 -23.39 21.21 -3.72
C GLY A 143 -24.37 20.54 -2.74
N PRO A 144 -25.64 20.96 -2.72
CA PRO A 144 -26.67 20.34 -1.87
C PRO A 144 -26.83 18.86 -2.23
N GLY A 145 -26.58 17.95 -1.28
CA GLY A 145 -26.68 16.52 -1.50
C GLY A 145 -25.47 15.86 -2.18
N GLY A 146 -24.31 16.55 -2.24
CA GLY A 146 -23.10 16.04 -2.87
C GLY A 146 -22.68 14.65 -2.39
N ALA A 147 -22.28 13.80 -3.34
CA ALA A 147 -21.92 12.42 -3.06
C ALA A 147 -20.61 12.32 -2.27
N VAL A 148 -20.53 11.32 -1.38
CA VAL A 148 -19.28 10.97 -0.67
C VAL A 148 -18.23 10.50 -1.67
N ARG A 149 -17.00 11.02 -1.54
CA ARG A 149 -15.84 10.61 -2.32
C ARG A 149 -14.97 9.66 -1.51
N TYR A 150 -14.25 8.78 -2.19
CA TYR A 150 -13.42 7.73 -1.62
C TYR A 150 -12.00 7.79 -2.19
N ARG A 151 -11.02 7.47 -1.36
CA ARG A 151 -9.60 7.34 -1.72
C ARG A 151 -9.00 6.07 -1.12
N ALA A 152 -7.92 5.57 -1.72
CA ALA A 152 -7.12 4.49 -1.13
C ALA A 152 -6.46 4.97 0.17
N THR A 153 -6.25 4.05 1.11
CA THR A 153 -5.64 4.33 2.42
C THR A 153 -4.18 3.86 2.47
N GLY A 154 -3.46 4.20 3.54
CA GLY A 154 -2.15 3.59 3.80
C GLY A 154 -2.22 2.07 4.03
N LEU A 155 -3.38 1.50 4.38
CA LEU A 155 -3.54 0.04 4.43
C LEU A 155 -3.49 -0.57 3.02
N PHE A 156 -4.04 0.10 2.02
CA PHE A 156 -3.89 -0.32 0.63
C PHE A 156 -2.40 -0.36 0.24
N GLU A 157 -1.65 0.73 0.46
CA GLU A 157 -0.22 0.77 0.17
C GLU A 157 0.54 -0.38 0.86
N ARG A 158 0.22 -0.65 2.13
CA ARG A 158 0.81 -1.79 2.87
C ARG A 158 0.47 -3.16 2.29
N VAL A 159 -0.80 -3.41 1.97
CA VAL A 159 -1.25 -4.69 1.42
C VAL A 159 -0.61 -4.94 0.06
N PHE A 160 -0.53 -3.92 -0.79
CA PHE A 160 0.02 -4.01 -2.14
C PHE A 160 1.54 -3.82 -2.21
N GLY A 161 2.21 -3.54 -1.08
CA GLY A 161 3.66 -3.38 -1.01
C GLY A 161 4.16 -2.15 -1.77
N LEU A 162 3.39 -1.07 -1.73
CA LEU A 162 3.72 0.19 -2.37
C LEU A 162 4.29 1.16 -1.33
N GLU A 163 5.30 1.93 -1.70
CA GLU A 163 5.77 3.03 -0.86
C GLU A 163 4.77 4.18 -0.84
N SER A 164 4.13 4.42 -1.97
CA SER A 164 3.05 5.40 -2.12
C SER A 164 2.20 5.08 -3.34
N LEU A 165 1.01 5.68 -3.44
CA LEU A 165 0.18 5.59 -4.65
C LEU A 165 0.90 6.04 -5.95
N ALA A 166 2.00 6.81 -5.86
CA ALA A 166 2.77 7.23 -7.03
C ALA A 166 3.53 6.09 -7.71
N GLU A 167 3.72 4.95 -7.04
CA GLU A 167 4.36 3.76 -7.62
C GLU A 167 3.40 2.90 -8.45
N LEU A 168 2.11 3.24 -8.47
CA LEU A 168 1.16 2.53 -9.31
C LEU A 168 1.58 2.65 -10.79
N PRO A 169 1.61 1.53 -11.53
CA PRO A 169 1.92 1.54 -12.96
C PRO A 169 1.07 2.57 -13.70
N ARG A 170 1.65 3.30 -14.66
CA ARG A 170 0.81 4.19 -15.47
C ARG A 170 -0.22 3.36 -16.22
N LEU A 171 -1.42 3.90 -16.34
CA LEU A 171 -2.49 3.25 -17.12
C LEU A 171 -2.09 3.00 -18.58
N ASP A 172 -1.05 3.68 -19.11
CA ASP A 172 -0.52 3.53 -20.47
C ASP A 172 0.32 2.25 -20.63
N ASP A 173 0.91 1.78 -19.53
CA ASP A 173 1.97 0.75 -19.54
C ASP A 173 1.41 -0.66 -19.24
N LEU A 174 0.13 -0.76 -18.87
CA LEU A 174 -0.57 -2.02 -18.64
C LEU A 174 -1.02 -2.58 -20.00
N GLY A 175 -0.43 -3.64 -20.54
CA GLY A 175 -0.81 -4.21 -21.84
C GLY A 175 -2.08 -5.09 -21.80
N GLY A 176 -3.00 -4.94 -22.77
CA GLY A 176 -4.22 -5.77 -22.97
C GLY A 176 -5.55 -5.11 -22.60
N GLU A 177 -6.51 -4.98 -23.55
CA GLU A 177 -7.68 -4.05 -23.57
C GLU A 177 -7.71 -2.93 -22.49
N PRO A 178 -6.62 -2.18 -22.30
CA PRO A 178 -6.53 -1.19 -21.23
C PRO A 178 -7.19 0.09 -21.71
N ASP A 179 -7.24 0.31 -23.02
CA ASP A 179 -7.86 1.41 -23.74
C ASP A 179 -9.35 1.50 -23.43
N ALA A 180 -10.10 0.39 -23.35
CA ALA A 180 -11.51 0.45 -22.98
C ALA A 180 -11.73 0.88 -21.52
N ILE A 181 -10.84 0.46 -20.61
CA ILE A 181 -10.91 0.87 -19.20
C ILE A 181 -10.43 2.32 -19.09
N ARG A 182 -9.24 2.64 -19.60
CA ARG A 182 -8.64 3.97 -19.74
C ARG A 182 -9.57 4.99 -20.38
N ASP A 183 -10.21 4.69 -21.50
CA ASP A 183 -11.14 5.59 -22.19
C ASP A 183 -12.35 5.85 -21.30
N ARG A 184 -12.85 4.81 -20.59
CA ARG A 184 -13.91 4.99 -19.58
C ARG A 184 -13.43 5.77 -18.35
N LEU A 185 -12.17 5.59 -17.94
CA LEU A 185 -11.57 6.29 -16.81
C LEU A 185 -11.31 7.79 -17.14
N LEU A 186 -10.79 8.08 -18.33
CA LEU A 186 -10.48 9.42 -18.86
C LEU A 186 -11.75 10.19 -19.20
N ALA A 187 -12.71 9.58 -19.91
CA ALA A 187 -13.99 10.23 -20.22
C ALA A 187 -14.76 10.63 -18.96
N VAL A 188 -14.64 9.85 -17.88
CA VAL A 188 -15.23 10.20 -16.58
C VAL A 188 -14.46 11.32 -15.88
N ALA A 189 -13.14 11.41 -16.04
CA ALA A 189 -12.34 12.50 -15.50
C ALA A 189 -12.62 13.83 -16.24
N GLU A 190 -12.73 13.81 -17.56
CA GLU A 190 -13.05 14.99 -18.39
C GLU A 190 -14.44 15.54 -18.10
N ALA A 191 -15.43 14.66 -17.91
CA ALA A 191 -16.80 15.05 -17.54
C ALA A 191 -16.92 15.70 -16.15
N ARG A 192 -15.89 15.65 -15.30
CA ARG A 192 -15.83 16.34 -14.00
C ARG A 192 -15.15 17.71 -14.07
N ALA A 193 -14.31 17.93 -15.08
CA ALA A 193 -13.58 19.18 -15.29
C ALA A 193 -14.40 20.20 -16.12
N SER A 194 -15.54 19.77 -16.65
CA SER A 194 -16.51 20.54 -17.44
C SER A 194 -17.69 20.97 -16.57
#